data_AF-A0AAV6KNQ0-F1
#
_entry.id   AF-A0AAV6KNQ0-F1
#
_cell.length_a   1.000
_cell.length_b   1.000
_cell.length_c   1.000
_cell.angle_alpha   90.00
_cell.angle_beta   90.00
_cell.angle_gamma   90.00
#
_symmetry.space_group_name_H-M   'P 1'
#
loop_
_entity.id
_entity.type
_entity.pdbx_description
1 polymer ?
#
loop_
_entity_poly.entity_id
_entity_poly.type
_entity_poly.pdbx_seq_one_letter_code
_entity_poly.pdbx_strand_id
1 'polypeptide(L)'
;MDAAGVALVLIGPGSVDQAKAFSEQTKFKGEVYADPSYSSYEVLRFVSGVSTTFTPGAGLKIIEAYMEGYRQDWALSFEKDTRTRGGWQQGGIIVAGPGKSNISYIHKDKEAGDDPAIEDILQACCS
;
A
#
# COMPACT_ATOMS: atom_id res chain seq x y z
N MET A 1 -1.53 -3.16 -17.69
CA MET A 1 -2.09 -4.36 -17.06
C MET A 1 -3.12 -5.04 -17.97
N ASP A 2 -4.24 -4.39 -18.34
CA ASP A 2 -5.24 -4.99 -19.25
C ASP A 2 -4.67 -5.49 -20.59
N ALA A 3 -3.78 -4.71 -21.22
CA ALA A 3 -3.10 -5.10 -22.46
C ALA A 3 -2.16 -6.31 -22.30
N ALA A 4 -1.69 -6.58 -21.08
CA ALA A 4 -0.86 -7.73 -20.73
C ALA A 4 -1.69 -8.96 -20.31
N GLY A 5 -3.03 -8.86 -20.31
CA GLY A 5 -3.92 -9.94 -19.88
C GLY A 5 -3.90 -10.20 -18.38
N VAL A 6 -3.48 -9.20 -17.58
CA VAL A 6 -3.28 -9.34 -16.13
C VAL A 6 -4.23 -8.44 -15.37
N ALA A 7 -4.90 -9.00 -14.35
CA ALA A 7 -5.78 -8.28 -13.46
C ALA A 7 -4.98 -7.47 -12.43
N LEU A 8 -5.27 -6.18 -12.32
CA LEU A 8 -4.78 -5.35 -11.23
C LEU A 8 -5.84 -5.30 -10.13
N VAL A 9 -5.44 -5.73 -8.94
CA VAL A 9 -6.32 -5.81 -7.76
C VAL A 9 -5.71 -5.00 -6.62
N LEU A 10 -6.54 -4.25 -5.92
CA LEU A 10 -6.16 -3.54 -4.70
C LEU A 10 -6.70 -4.28 -3.48
N ILE A 11 -5.86 -4.47 -2.48
CA ILE A 11 -6.26 -5.01 -1.18
C ILE A 11 -5.86 -3.95 -0.15
N GLY A 12 -6.84 -3.44 0.60
CA GLY A 12 -6.62 -2.42 1.61
C GLY A 12 -6.96 -2.91 3.01
N PRO A 13 -6.27 -2.42 4.06
CA PRO A 13 -6.70 -2.66 5.42
C PRO A 13 -7.94 -1.82 5.69
N GLY A 14 -8.99 -2.42 6.23
CA GLY A 14 -10.22 -1.67 6.54
C GLY A 14 -11.50 -2.45 6.25
N SER A 15 -12.64 -1.76 6.34
CA SER A 15 -13.95 -2.34 6.10
C SER A 15 -14.32 -2.37 4.62
N VAL A 16 -15.29 -3.22 4.28
CA VAL A 16 -15.87 -3.27 2.92
C VAL A 16 -16.46 -1.92 2.51
N ASP A 17 -17.05 -1.17 3.45
CA ASP A 17 -17.62 0.15 3.15
C ASP A 17 -16.54 1.18 2.82
N GLN A 18 -15.37 1.11 3.46
CA GLN A 18 -14.22 1.95 3.11
C GLN A 18 -13.67 1.61 1.72
N ALA A 19 -13.59 0.33 1.37
CA ALA A 19 -13.18 -0.11 0.04
C ALA A 19 -14.16 0.34 -1.05
N LYS A 20 -15.47 0.27 -0.79
CA LYS A 20 -16.50 0.81 -1.70
C LYS A 20 -16.37 2.32 -1.88
N ALA A 21 -16.27 3.06 -0.77
CA ALA A 21 -16.10 4.51 -0.80
C ALA A 21 -14.83 4.91 -1.60
N PHE A 22 -13.74 4.17 -1.43
CA PHE A 22 -12.52 4.36 -2.21
C PHE A 22 -12.75 4.14 -3.71
N SER A 23 -13.37 3.02 -4.09
CA SER A 23 -13.69 2.69 -5.48
C SER A 23 -14.57 3.77 -6.13
N GLU A 24 -15.61 4.23 -5.43
CA GLU A 24 -16.52 5.28 -5.91
C GLU A 24 -15.84 6.65 -6.07
N GLN A 25 -15.00 7.05 -5.10
CA GLN A 25 -14.31 8.34 -5.13
C GLN A 25 -13.20 8.40 -6.17
N THR A 26 -12.39 7.34 -6.27
CA THR A 26 -11.25 7.28 -7.20
C THR A 26 -11.67 6.86 -8.60
N LYS A 27 -12.88 6.29 -8.75
CA LYS A 27 -13.38 5.67 -9.99
C LYS A 27 -12.43 4.59 -10.50
N PHE A 28 -11.76 3.90 -9.59
CA PHE A 28 -10.85 2.82 -9.91
C PHE A 28 -11.61 1.69 -10.62
N LYS A 29 -11.08 1.23 -11.75
CA LYS A 29 -11.76 0.26 -12.64
C LYS A 29 -11.45 -1.20 -12.32
N GLY A 30 -10.47 -1.45 -11.45
CA GLY A 30 -10.12 -2.81 -11.02
C GLY A 30 -10.88 -3.25 -9.77
N GLU A 31 -10.58 -4.46 -9.33
CA GLU A 31 -11.17 -5.02 -8.12
C GLU A 31 -10.53 -4.43 -6.87
N VAL A 32 -11.35 -4.11 -5.87
CA VAL A 32 -10.90 -3.59 -4.56
C VAL A 32 -11.45 -4.50 -3.48
N TYR A 33 -10.54 -5.11 -2.72
CA TYR A 33 -10.85 -5.97 -1.59
C TYR A 33 -10.48 -5.29 -0.28
N ALA A 34 -11.31 -5.52 0.73
CA ALA A 34 -11.03 -5.12 2.10
C ALA A 34 -10.49 -6.31 2.88
N ASP A 35 -9.45 -6.10 3.68
CA ASP A 35 -8.92 -7.06 4.65
C ASP A 35 -9.11 -6.51 6.07
N PRO A 36 -10.31 -6.67 6.68
CA PRO A 36 -10.59 -6.11 8.01
C PRO A 36 -9.78 -6.76 9.13
N SER A 37 -9.31 -8.00 8.92
CA SER A 37 -8.55 -8.76 9.91
C SER A 37 -7.03 -8.61 9.75
N TYR A 38 -6.56 -7.84 8.77
CA TYR A 38 -5.12 -7.65 8.48
C TYR A 38 -4.37 -8.95 8.15
N SER A 39 -5.11 -10.02 7.87
CA SER A 39 -4.56 -11.37 7.70
C SER A 39 -3.60 -11.47 6.52
N SER A 40 -3.89 -10.76 5.42
CA SER A 40 -3.03 -10.72 4.25
C SER A 40 -1.72 -10.01 4.57
N TYR A 41 -1.78 -8.90 5.32
CA TYR A 41 -0.59 -8.14 5.69
C TYR A 41 0.33 -8.89 6.66
N GLU A 42 -0.25 -9.63 7.62
CA GLU A 42 0.50 -10.49 8.53
C GLU A 42 1.20 -11.65 7.80
N VAL A 43 0.47 -12.34 6.90
CA VAL A 43 1.02 -13.44 6.11
C VAL A 43 2.15 -12.96 5.20
N LEU A 44 1.97 -11.81 4.58
CA LEU A 44 2.97 -11.18 3.72
C LEU A 44 4.11 -10.55 4.53
N ARG A 45 4.01 -10.50 5.86
CA ARG A 45 4.99 -9.89 6.77
C ARG A 45 5.37 -8.49 6.30
N PHE A 46 4.37 -7.71 5.90
CA PHE A 46 4.62 -6.31 5.55
C PHE A 46 5.13 -5.55 6.76
N VAL A 47 6.02 -4.60 6.51
CA VAL A 47 6.71 -3.88 7.58
C VAL A 47 5.70 -2.95 8.25
N SER A 48 5.56 -3.04 9.56
CA SER A 48 4.76 -2.11 10.35
C SER A 48 5.64 -1.55 11.45
N GLY A 49 5.75 -0.21 11.51
CA GLY A 49 6.71 0.37 12.44
C GLY A 49 6.96 1.87 12.29
N VAL A 50 7.18 2.50 13.43
CA VAL A 50 7.55 3.92 13.58
C VAL A 50 8.87 4.24 12.90
N SER A 51 9.81 3.29 12.95
CA SER A 51 11.16 3.43 12.41
C SER A 51 11.23 3.27 10.89
N THR A 52 10.22 2.69 10.26
CA THR A 52 10.18 2.41 8.81
C THR A 52 9.33 3.43 8.07
N THR A 53 8.34 4.03 8.74
CA THR A 53 7.55 5.15 8.20
C THR A 53 8.25 6.51 8.40
N PHE A 54 9.18 6.63 9.36
CA PHE A 54 9.96 7.84 9.64
C PHE A 54 11.47 7.59 9.50
N THR A 55 11.89 7.25 8.29
CA THR A 55 13.32 7.32 7.91
C THR A 55 13.76 8.79 7.82
N PRO A 56 15.08 9.08 7.86
CA PRO A 56 15.57 10.45 7.71
C PRO A 56 15.05 11.16 6.43
N GLY A 57 14.79 10.39 5.36
CA GLY A 57 14.22 10.89 4.11
C GLY A 57 12.74 11.29 4.24
N ALA A 58 11.93 10.48 4.92
CA ALA A 58 10.53 10.81 5.20
C ALA A 58 10.40 12.06 6.09
N GLY A 59 11.32 12.26 7.03
CA GLY A 59 11.41 13.49 7.83
C GLY A 59 11.65 14.74 6.97
N LEU A 60 12.49 14.65 5.93
CA LEU A 60 12.72 15.75 4.99
C LEU A 60 11.45 16.05 4.17
N LYS A 61 10.75 15.01 3.70
CA LYS A 61 9.49 15.12 2.94
C LYS A 61 8.37 15.76 3.76
N ILE A 62 8.31 15.49 5.06
CA ILE A 62 7.36 16.14 5.98
C ILE A 62 7.67 17.63 6.11
N ILE A 63 8.95 18.02 6.17
CA ILE A 63 9.35 19.44 6.20
C ILE A 63 9.01 20.12 4.87
N GLU A 64 9.30 19.46 3.74
CA GLU A 64 8.92 19.95 2.39
C GLU A 64 7.41 20.15 2.28
N ALA A 65 6.60 19.15 2.64
CA ALA A 65 5.14 19.24 2.59
C ALA A 65 4.57 20.33 3.54
N TYR A 66 5.21 20.53 4.70
CA TYR A 66 4.85 21.62 5.61
C TYR A 66 5.19 23.00 5.02
N MET A 67 6.33 23.13 4.32
CA MET A 67 6.73 24.35 3.60
C MET A 67 5.83 24.62 2.39
N GLU A 68 5.35 23.58 1.71
CA GLU A 68 4.41 23.66 0.59
C GLU A 68 2.95 23.89 1.03
N GLY A 69 2.68 23.95 2.34
CA GLY A 69 1.39 24.34 2.89
C GLY A 69 0.40 23.20 3.12
N TYR A 70 0.81 21.94 2.96
CA TYR A 70 0.00 20.76 3.28
C TYR A 70 -0.04 20.54 4.79
N ARG A 71 -0.94 21.26 5.47
CA ARG A 71 -1.19 21.16 6.92
C ARG A 71 -2.35 20.23 7.22
N GLN A 72 -2.31 19.00 6.74
CA GLN A 72 -3.22 17.99 7.29
C GLN A 72 -2.87 17.74 8.76
N ASP A 73 -3.91 17.53 9.57
CA ASP A 73 -3.87 17.41 11.03
C ASP A 73 -3.06 16.18 11.47
N TRP A 74 -1.74 16.28 11.39
CA TRP A 74 -0.77 15.23 11.72
C TRP A 74 -0.88 14.77 13.17
N ALA A 75 -1.50 15.59 14.03
CA ALA A 75 -1.86 15.21 15.40
C ALA A 75 -2.73 13.94 15.44
N LEU A 76 -3.68 13.78 14.51
CA LEU A 76 -4.47 12.55 14.36
C LEU A 76 -3.60 11.36 13.95
N SER A 77 -2.56 11.55 13.13
CA SER A 77 -1.65 10.48 12.73
C SER A 77 -0.79 9.95 13.89
N PHE A 78 -0.58 10.76 14.93
CA PHE A 78 0.10 10.38 16.17
C PHE A 78 -0.84 9.89 17.28
N GLU A 79 -2.15 10.03 17.13
CA GLU A 79 -3.10 9.46 18.08
C GLU A 79 -2.92 7.94 18.15
N LYS A 80 -2.96 7.45 19.40
CA LYS A 80 -2.73 6.04 19.72
C LYS A 80 -3.66 5.12 18.93
N ASP A 81 -4.90 5.59 18.68
CA ASP A 81 -5.95 4.89 17.96
C ASP A 81 -5.67 4.76 16.44
N THR A 82 -5.02 5.73 15.83
CA THR A 82 -4.60 5.73 14.41
C THR A 82 -3.36 4.86 14.21
N ARG A 83 -2.50 4.80 15.23
CA ARG A 83 -1.31 3.96 15.30
C ARG A 83 -1.65 2.47 15.52
N THR A 84 -2.69 2.16 16.29
CA THR A 84 -3.17 0.78 16.52
C THR A 84 -4.08 0.25 15.42
N ARG A 85 -4.75 1.12 14.65
CA ARG A 85 -5.61 0.75 13.50
C ARG A 85 -4.89 0.72 12.15
N GLY A 86 -3.57 0.52 12.13
CA GLY A 86 -2.84 0.26 10.89
C GLY A 86 -2.43 1.49 10.05
N GLY A 87 -2.50 2.72 10.58
CA GLY A 87 -2.09 3.92 9.83
C GLY A 87 -0.60 4.00 9.47
N TRP A 88 0.19 3.00 9.86
CA TRP A 88 1.65 2.93 9.78
C TRP A 88 2.10 1.59 9.17
N GLN A 89 1.20 0.93 8.45
CA GLN A 89 1.43 -0.35 7.81
C GLN A 89 1.91 -0.10 6.38
N GLN A 90 3.13 -0.54 6.08
CA GLN A 90 3.65 -0.48 4.72
C GLN A 90 2.93 -1.49 3.84
N GLY A 91 2.78 -1.14 2.57
CA GLY A 91 2.16 -1.99 1.57
C GLY A 91 3.20 -2.81 0.83
N GLY A 92 2.84 -3.13 -0.41
CA GLY A 92 3.73 -3.78 -1.35
C GLY A 92 2.97 -4.25 -2.57
N ILE A 93 3.73 -4.77 -3.52
CA ILE A 93 3.22 -5.28 -4.80
C ILE A 93 3.61 -6.73 -4.94
N ILE A 94 2.65 -7.55 -5.35
CA ILE A 94 2.84 -8.97 -5.59
C ILE A 94 2.39 -9.28 -7.01
N VAL A 95 3.20 -10.03 -7.74
CA VAL A 95 2.81 -10.61 -9.02
C VAL A 95 2.60 -12.09 -8.81
N ALA A 96 1.34 -12.51 -8.90
CA ALA A 96 0.94 -13.91 -8.83
C ALA A 96 0.76 -14.47 -10.24
N GLY A 97 1.45 -15.57 -10.54
CA GLY A 97 1.25 -16.35 -11.75
C GLY A 97 0.08 -17.33 -11.61
N PRO A 98 -0.21 -18.13 -12.65
CA PRO A 98 -1.31 -19.09 -12.62
C PRO A 98 -1.13 -20.13 -11.51
N GLY A 99 -2.22 -20.41 -10.78
CA GLY A 99 -2.24 -21.34 -9.65
C GLY A 99 -2.28 -20.63 -8.29
N LYS A 100 -2.13 -21.39 -7.19
CA LYS A 100 -2.21 -20.86 -5.83
C LYS A 100 -0.87 -20.54 -5.19
N SER A 101 0.22 -21.10 -5.72
CA SER A 101 1.56 -21.06 -5.13
C SER A 101 2.60 -20.43 -6.05
N ASN A 102 2.19 -19.93 -7.21
CA ASN A 102 3.10 -19.32 -8.17
C ASN A 102 3.14 -17.82 -7.94
N ILE A 103 4.17 -17.35 -7.25
CA ILE A 103 4.42 -15.92 -7.04
C ILE A 103 5.73 -15.61 -7.75
N SER A 104 5.67 -14.82 -8.83
CA SER A 104 6.85 -14.47 -9.62
C SER A 104 7.59 -13.25 -9.06
N TYR A 105 6.90 -12.40 -8.28
CA TYR A 105 7.50 -11.21 -7.68
C TYR A 105 6.80 -10.80 -6.39
N ILE A 106 7.60 -10.35 -5.43
CA ILE A 106 7.13 -9.73 -4.18
C ILE A 106 8.04 -8.53 -3.92
N HIS A 107 7.45 -7.35 -3.93
CA HIS A 107 8.02 -6.15 -3.35
C HIS A 107 7.26 -5.79 -2.08
N LYS A 108 8.01 -5.48 -1.03
CA LYS A 108 7.46 -5.03 0.25
C LYS A 108 8.05 -3.66 0.50
N ASP A 109 7.18 -2.67 0.64
CA ASP A 109 7.64 -1.30 0.79
C ASP A 109 8.38 -1.20 2.13
N LYS A 110 9.61 -0.69 2.10
CA LYS A 110 10.42 -0.51 3.33
C LYS A 110 10.06 0.78 4.04
N GLU A 111 9.63 1.78 3.28
CA GLU A 111 9.24 3.10 3.72
C GLU A 111 8.15 3.68 2.82
N ALA A 112 7.47 4.72 3.28
CA ALA A 112 6.43 5.37 2.48
C ALA A 112 7.07 5.99 1.21
N GLY A 113 6.58 5.58 0.04
CA GLY A 113 7.11 6.02 -1.26
C GLY A 113 8.26 5.17 -1.80
N ASP A 114 8.58 4.03 -1.18
CA ASP A 114 9.46 2.99 -1.74
C ASP A 114 8.72 2.17 -2.80
N ASP A 115 8.16 2.86 -3.80
CA ASP A 115 7.42 2.22 -4.89
C ASP A 115 8.41 1.56 -5.88
N PRO A 116 8.21 0.30 -6.26
CA PRO A 116 9.06 -0.36 -7.23
C PRO A 116 8.82 0.21 -8.64
N ALA A 117 9.83 0.11 -9.51
CA ALA A 117 9.69 0.54 -10.89
C ALA A 117 8.61 -0.29 -11.62
N ILE A 118 7.74 0.38 -12.39
CA ILE A 118 6.65 -0.28 -13.12
C ILE A 118 7.20 -1.28 -14.14
N GLU A 119 8.38 -1.00 -14.71
CA GLU A 119 9.08 -1.88 -15.64
C GLU A 119 9.43 -3.22 -15.01
N ASP A 120 9.88 -3.24 -13.75
CA ASP A 120 10.22 -4.46 -13.02
C ASP A 120 8.97 -5.32 -12.78
N ILE A 121 7.84 -4.68 -12.45
CA ILE A 121 6.56 -5.36 -12.27
C ILE A 121 6.08 -5.97 -13.59
N LEU A 122 6.13 -5.20 -14.68
CA LEU A 122 5.71 -5.66 -16.00
C LEU A 122 6.60 -6.80 -16.52
N GLN A 123 7.91 -6.74 -16.29
CA GLN A 123 8.81 -7.82 -16.63
C GLN A 123 8.45 -9.10 -15.88
N ALA A 124 8.26 -9.02 -14.55
CA ALA A 124 7.89 -10.18 -13.75
C ALA A 124 6.50 -10.76 -14.09
N CYS A 125 5.64 -9.95 -14.69
CA CYS A 125 4.28 -10.28 -15.10
C CYS A 125 4.22 -10.96 -16.47
N CYS A 126 5.08 -10.55 -17.41
CA CYS A 126 5.06 -10.99 -18.80
C CYS A 126 6.26 -11.88 -19.19
N SER A 127 6.95 -12.47 -18.21
CA SER A 127 8.05 -13.43 -18.41
C SER A 127 7.56 -14.82 -18.81
#